data_AF-A0A9P1JGB8-F1
#
_entry.id   AF-A0A9P1JGB8-F1
#
_cell.length_a   1.000
_cell.length_b   1.000
_cell.length_c   1.000
_cell.angle_alpha   90.00
_cell.angle_beta   90.00
_cell.angle_gamma   90.00
#
_symmetry.space_group_name_H-M   'P 1'
#
loop_
_entity.id
_entity.type
_entity.pdbx_description
1 polymer ?
#
loop_
_entity_poly.entity_id
_entity_poly.type
_entity_poly.pdbx_seq_one_letter_code
_entity_poly.pdbx_strand_id
1 'polypeptide(L)'
;MQRLYKAFEPLGDSKPDWQVITDIANRLGADWRYEHPADIMEEAAMLSPLYAGVTYERLEGYNSLQWPVAADGTDSPLLFTDKFPFSDGKAVLYPVQWTEPKEFDEDMIFM
;
A
#
# COMPACT_ATOMS: atom_id res chain seq x y z
N MET A 1 -3.42 3.85 -6.70
CA MET A 1 -2.71 4.66 -5.69
C MET A 1 -3.09 6.10 -5.90
N GLN A 2 -3.42 6.80 -4.82
CA GLN A 2 -3.84 8.19 -4.81
C GLN A 2 -3.13 8.91 -3.67
N ARG A 3 -2.77 10.18 -3.89
CA ARG A 3 -2.22 11.05 -2.85
C ARG A 3 -3.36 11.74 -2.10
N LEU A 4 -3.26 11.74 -0.77
CA LEU A 4 -4.13 12.53 0.10
C LEU A 4 -3.36 13.76 0.60
N TYR A 5 -4.07 14.87 0.75
CA TYR A 5 -3.50 16.13 1.24
C TYR A 5 -3.95 16.39 2.67
N LYS A 6 -3.04 16.91 3.49
CA LYS A 6 -3.34 17.35 4.84
C LYS A 6 -4.36 18.49 4.78
N ALA A 7 -5.52 18.28 5.39
CA ALA A 7 -6.59 19.29 5.47
C ALA A 7 -6.58 20.07 6.79
N PHE A 8 -6.16 19.42 7.89
CA PHE A 8 -6.09 20.02 9.22
C PHE A 8 -4.72 19.77 9.86
N GLU A 9 -4.35 20.66 10.77
CA GLU A 9 -3.23 20.43 11.69
C GLU A 9 -3.54 19.27 12.65
N PRO A 10 -2.52 18.51 13.10
CA PRO A 10 -2.70 17.52 14.17
C PRO A 10 -3.36 18.16 15.40
N LEU A 11 -4.22 17.41 16.07
CA LEU A 11 -4.94 17.88 17.25
C LEU A 11 -4.04 17.87 18.48
N GLY A 12 -3.89 19.00 19.16
CA GLY A 12 -3.05 19.11 20.35
C GLY A 12 -1.60 18.67 20.08
N ASP A 13 -1.09 17.77 20.91
CA ASP A 13 0.26 17.23 20.79
C ASP A 13 0.34 15.93 19.97
N SER A 14 -0.73 15.58 19.24
CA SER A 14 -0.73 14.39 18.38
C SER A 14 0.24 14.55 17.21
N LYS A 15 0.75 13.41 16.74
CA LYS A 15 1.64 13.32 15.59
C LYS A 15 1.05 12.35 14.56
N PRO A 16 1.31 12.54 13.25
CA PRO A 16 1.07 11.51 12.25
C PRO A 16 1.78 10.20 12.60
N ASP A 17 1.16 9.06 12.28
CA ASP A 17 1.69 7.74 12.65
C ASP A 17 3.13 7.50 12.19
N TRP A 18 3.47 7.97 10.99
CA TRP A 18 4.82 7.82 10.45
C TRP A 18 5.88 8.52 11.30
N GLN A 19 5.55 9.67 11.91
CA GLN A 19 6.45 10.37 12.83
C GLN A 19 6.58 9.61 14.16
N VAL A 20 5.48 9.06 14.67
CA VAL A 20 5.50 8.23 15.89
C VAL A 20 6.39 7.01 15.69
N ILE A 21 6.24 6.31 14.56
CA ILE A 21 7.04 5.14 14.21
C ILE A 21 8.51 5.53 14.05
N THR A 22 8.80 6.62 13.34
CA THR A 22 10.17 7.15 13.16
C THR A 22 10.82 7.50 14.50
N ASP A 23 10.09 8.19 15.39
CA ASP A 23 10.57 8.54 16.73
C ASP A 23 10.91 7.30 17.57
N ILE A 24 10.08 6.25 17.51
CA ILE A 24 10.31 5.00 18.21
C ILE A 24 11.54 4.29 17.64
N ALA A 25 11.63 4.16 16.32
CA ALA A 25 12.77 3.54 15.65
C ALA A 25 14.09 4.25 15.98
N ASN A 26 14.08 5.58 16.03
CA ASN A 26 15.26 6.37 16.38
C ASN A 26 15.67 6.23 17.85
N ARG A 27 14.72 6.10 18.77
CA ARG A 27 15.02 5.74 20.18
C ARG A 27 15.66 4.35 20.29
N LEU A 28 15.42 3.47 19.32
CA LEU A 28 16.02 2.14 19.22
C LEU A 28 17.31 2.11 18.37
N GLY A 29 17.75 3.26 17.84
CA GLY A 29 19.04 3.39 17.14
C GLY A 29 18.98 3.30 15.61
N ALA A 30 17.80 3.46 14.98
CA ALA A 30 17.66 3.35 13.53
C ALA A 30 18.19 4.54 12.70
N ASP A 31 18.32 5.74 13.31
CA ASP A 31 18.73 7.02 12.67
C ASP A 31 18.00 7.34 11.34
N TRP A 32 16.68 7.09 11.32
CA TRP A 32 15.79 7.47 10.22
C TRP A 32 15.53 8.98 10.23
N ARG A 33 15.55 9.59 9.04
CA ARG A 33 15.46 11.05 8.86
C ARG A 33 14.46 11.45 7.77
N TYR A 34 13.26 10.90 7.84
CA TYR A 34 12.17 11.32 6.94
C TYR A 34 11.62 12.68 7.38
N GLU A 35 11.48 13.60 6.44
CA GLU A 35 10.91 14.94 6.68
C GLU A 35 9.49 15.03 6.13
N HIS A 36 9.16 14.21 5.13
CA HIS A 36 7.85 14.16 4.51
C HIS A 36 7.47 12.71 4.13
N PRO A 37 6.17 12.36 4.09
CA PRO A 37 5.71 11.06 3.57
C PRO A 37 6.13 10.75 2.12
N ALA A 38 6.61 11.76 1.39
CA ALA A 38 7.18 11.59 0.05
C ALA A 38 8.49 10.80 0.11
N ASP A 39 9.36 11.09 1.09
CA ASP A 39 10.64 10.42 1.28
C ASP A 39 10.43 8.91 1.53
N ILE A 40 9.41 8.57 2.32
CA ILE A 40 9.03 7.19 2.62
C ILE A 40 8.54 6.47 1.36
N MET A 41 7.73 7.15 0.54
CA MET A 41 7.24 6.58 -0.71
C MET A 41 8.36 6.42 -1.75
N GLU A 42 9.30 7.37 -1.82
CA GLU A 42 10.47 7.27 -2.68
C GLU A 42 11.31 6.05 -2.29
N GLU A 43 11.57 5.84 -1.00
CA GLU A 43 12.25 4.63 -0.52
C GLU A 43 11.48 3.36 -0.88
N ALA A 44 10.17 3.31 -0.62
CA ALA A 44 9.35 2.15 -0.95
C ALA A 44 9.30 1.88 -2.47
N ALA A 45 9.32 2.91 -3.31
CA ALA A 45 9.39 2.79 -4.77
C ALA A 45 10.76 2.26 -5.23
N MET A 46 11.86 2.67 -4.58
CA MET A 46 13.19 2.13 -4.86
C MET A 46 13.32 0.64 -4.50
N LEU A 47 12.66 0.19 -3.43
CA LEU A 47 12.74 -1.18 -2.94
C LEU A 47 11.78 -2.16 -3.61
N SER A 48 10.67 -1.67 -4.20
CA SER A 48 9.62 -2.51 -4.77
C SER A 48 9.41 -2.23 -6.26
N PRO A 49 9.74 -3.18 -7.15
CA PRO A 49 9.51 -3.04 -8.59
C PRO A 49 8.06 -2.75 -8.98
N LEU A 50 7.09 -3.17 -8.15
CA LEU A 50 5.66 -2.90 -8.37
C LEU A 50 5.32 -1.41 -8.30
N TYR A 51 6.15 -0.61 -7.61
CA TYR A 51 5.93 0.81 -7.37
C TYR A 51 7.04 1.68 -7.99
N ALA A 52 7.89 1.13 -8.86
CA ALA A 52 9.09 1.81 -9.37
C ALA A 52 8.80 3.17 -10.04
N GLY A 53 7.60 3.34 -10.62
CA GLY A 53 7.16 4.61 -11.20
C GLY A 53 6.30 5.49 -10.31
N VAL A 54 6.07 5.13 -9.06
CA VAL A 54 5.24 5.94 -8.16
C VAL A 54 6.07 7.09 -7.62
N THR A 55 5.68 8.32 -7.94
CA THR A 55 6.25 9.53 -7.33
C THR A 55 5.12 10.43 -6.85
N TYR A 56 5.42 11.30 -5.87
CA TYR A 56 4.44 12.24 -5.34
C TYR A 56 3.97 13.23 -6.38
N GLU A 57 4.86 13.64 -7.31
CA GLU A 57 4.60 14.54 -8.43
C GLU A 57 3.59 13.94 -9.40
N ARG A 58 3.74 12.66 -9.76
CA ARG A 58 2.78 11.96 -10.65
C ARG A 58 1.38 11.85 -10.05
N LEU A 59 1.28 11.84 -8.71
CA LEU A 59 0.02 11.79 -7.96
C LEU A 59 -0.54 13.18 -7.61
N GLU A 60 0.09 14.27 -8.06
CA GLU A 60 -0.40 15.62 -7.81
C GLU A 60 -1.76 15.90 -8.47
N GLY A 61 -2.51 16.86 -7.91
CA GLY A 61 -3.80 17.26 -8.49
C GLY A 61 -4.88 16.17 -8.45
N TYR A 62 -4.79 15.22 -7.52
CA TYR A 62 -5.70 14.06 -7.41
C TYR A 62 -5.60 13.07 -8.57
N ASN A 63 -4.46 13.06 -9.27
CA ASN A 63 -4.13 11.99 -10.21
C ASN A 63 -4.02 10.64 -9.49
N SER A 64 -4.17 9.57 -10.27
CA SER A 64 -4.19 8.20 -9.77
C SER A 64 -3.32 7.31 -10.63
N LEU A 65 -2.62 6.35 -10.01
CA LEU A 65 -1.83 5.32 -10.70
C LEU A 65 -2.28 3.93 -10.28
N GLN A 66 -2.59 3.05 -11.21
CA GLN A 66 -2.92 1.65 -10.94
C GLN A 66 -1.66 0.80 -10.91
N TRP A 67 -1.31 0.24 -9.75
CA TRP A 67 -0.11 -0.60 -9.65
C TRP A 67 -0.35 -1.96 -10.34
N PRO A 68 0.67 -2.59 -10.96
CA PRO A 68 2.08 -2.16 -11.04
C PRO A 68 2.30 -0.87 -11.86
N VAL A 69 3.26 -0.04 -11.42
CA VAL A 69 3.68 1.17 -12.13
C VAL A 69 5.14 1.04 -12.54
N ALA A 70 5.41 0.99 -13.85
CA ALA A 70 6.76 0.94 -14.40
C ALA A 70 7.52 2.24 -14.14
N ALA A 71 8.86 2.22 -14.13
CA ALA A 71 9.69 3.38 -13.77
C ALA A 71 9.38 4.67 -14.58
N ASP A 72 8.94 4.53 -15.84
CA ASP A 72 8.54 5.64 -16.71
C ASP A 72 7.18 6.27 -16.31
N GLY A 73 6.46 5.67 -15.37
CA GLY A 73 5.16 6.11 -14.87
C GLY A 73 3.98 5.42 -15.54
N THR A 74 4.22 4.49 -16.47
CA THR A 74 3.15 3.70 -17.08
C THR A 74 2.52 2.78 -16.02
N ASP A 75 1.21 2.93 -15.80
CA ASP A 75 0.45 2.17 -14.84
C ASP A 75 -0.30 0.99 -15.51
N SER A 76 -0.88 0.10 -14.71
CA SER A 76 -1.42 -1.18 -15.19
C SER A 76 -2.90 -1.33 -14.82
N PRO A 77 -3.84 -0.69 -15.55
CA PRO A 77 -5.26 -0.74 -15.23
C PRO A 77 -5.93 -2.09 -15.50
N LEU A 78 -5.29 -2.95 -16.29
CA LEU A 78 -5.74 -4.31 -16.57
C LEU A 78 -4.56 -5.26 -16.45
N LEU A 79 -4.69 -6.27 -15.60
CA LEU A 79 -3.66 -7.30 -15.38
C LEU A 79 -3.87 -8.51 -16.31
N PHE A 80 -2.80 -9.27 -16.49
CA PHE A 80 -2.79 -10.58 -17.18
C PHE A 80 -3.22 -10.52 -18.65
N THR A 81 -2.91 -9.42 -19.34
CA THR A 81 -3.16 -9.26 -20.78
C THR A 81 -2.30 -10.17 -21.66
N ASP A 82 -1.15 -10.61 -21.13
CA ASP A 82 -0.23 -11.55 -21.79
C ASP A 82 -0.24 -12.94 -21.11
N LYS A 83 0.02 -12.98 -19.78
CA LYS A 83 0.10 -14.23 -19.00
C LYS A 83 -0.33 -14.05 -17.55
N PHE A 84 -0.74 -15.14 -16.92
CA PHE A 84 -1.00 -15.20 -15.48
C PHE A 84 0.30 -15.32 -14.67
N PRO A 85 0.33 -14.94 -13.38
CA PRO A 85 1.53 -14.90 -12.55
C PRO A 85 1.85 -16.29 -11.97
N PHE A 86 1.66 -17.34 -12.77
CA PHE A 86 2.00 -18.72 -12.44
C PHE A 86 3.18 -19.18 -13.29
N SER A 87 3.87 -20.23 -12.84
CA SER A 87 5.10 -20.70 -13.49
C SER A 87 4.92 -21.09 -14.96
N ASP A 88 3.72 -21.54 -15.36
CA ASP A 88 3.37 -21.91 -16.73
C ASP A 88 2.55 -20.83 -17.47
N GLY A 89 2.27 -19.71 -16.81
CA GLY A 89 1.53 -18.57 -17.38
C GLY A 89 0.02 -18.78 -17.53
N LYS A 90 -0.56 -19.88 -17.07
CA LYS A 90 -1.99 -20.21 -17.29
C LYS A 90 -2.83 -19.98 -16.04
N ALA A 91 -4.10 -19.63 -16.24
CA ALA A 91 -5.06 -19.57 -15.14
C ALA A 91 -5.28 -20.98 -14.54
N VAL A 92 -5.39 -21.03 -13.21
CA VAL A 92 -5.74 -22.27 -12.49
C VAL A 92 -7.23 -22.24 -12.18
N LEU A 93 -7.97 -23.21 -12.72
CA LEU A 93 -9.39 -23.40 -12.40
C LEU A 93 -9.51 -24.36 -11.21
N TYR A 94 -10.21 -23.92 -10.16
CA TYR A 94 -10.39 -24.71 -8.95
C TYR A 94 -11.89 -24.81 -8.60
N PRO A 95 -12.53 -25.98 -8.78
CA PRO A 95 -13.91 -26.17 -8.39
C PRO A 95 -14.02 -26.27 -6.86
N VAL A 96 -14.97 -25.55 -6.28
CA VAL A 96 -15.27 -25.61 -4.85
C VAL A 96 -16.62 -26.30 -4.62
N GLN A 97 -16.71 -27.11 -3.57
CA GLN A 97 -17.98 -27.64 -3.08
C GLN A 97 -18.60 -26.63 -2.11
N TRP A 98 -19.93 -26.55 -2.11
CA TRP A 98 -20.63 -25.76 -1.11
C TRP A 98 -20.33 -26.33 0.29
N THR A 99 -20.02 -25.44 1.23
CA THR A 99 -19.78 -25.78 2.63
C THR A 99 -20.71 -24.91 3.48
N GLU A 100 -21.37 -25.52 4.45
CA GLU A 100 -22.24 -24.81 5.38
C GLU A 100 -21.45 -23.76 6.18
N PRO A 101 -21.88 -22.49 6.24
CA PRO A 101 -21.25 -21.48 7.07
C PRO A 101 -21.25 -21.91 8.54
N LYS A 102 -20.12 -21.72 9.23
CA LYS A 102 -20.09 -21.92 10.67
C LYS A 102 -20.85 -20.78 11.36
N GLU A 103 -21.89 -21.13 12.09
CA GLU A 103 -22.51 -20.24 13.06
C GLU A 103 -21.77 -20.35 14.39
N PHE A 104 -21.60 -19.21 15.07
CA PHE A 104 -21.09 -19.14 16.44
C PHE A 104 -22.24 -18.67 17.32
N ASP A 105 -22.40 -19.26 18.51
CA ASP A 105 -23.44 -18.88 19.47
C ASP A 105 -23.36 -17.38 19.80
N GLU A 106 -24.51 -16.74 20.06
CA GLU A 106 -24.62 -15.29 20.32
C GLU A 106 -23.70 -14.79 21.45
N ASP A 107 -23.39 -15.66 22.43
CA ASP A 107 -22.49 -15.37 23.55
C ASP A 107 -21.02 -15.13 23.14
N MET A 108 -20.61 -15.52 21.93
CA MET A 108 -19.25 -15.33 21.40
C MET A 108 -19.08 -14.03 20.60
N ILE A 109 -20.16 -13.27 20.35
CA ILE A 109 -20.13 -12.08 19.48
C ILE A 109 -19.77 -10.79 20.26
N PHE A 110 -19.87 -10.79 21.59
CA PHE A 110 -19.72 -9.59 22.42
C PHE A 110 -18.62 -9.67 23.51
N MET A 111 -17.64 -10.57 23.39
CA MET A 111 -16.41 -10.53 24.20
C MET A 111 -15.26 -9.81 23.51
#